data_AF-A0A5N7MRH8-F1
#
_entry.id   AF-A0A5N7MRH8-F1
#
_cell.length_a   1.000
_cell.length_b   1.000
_cell.length_c   1.000
_cell.angle_alpha   90.00
_cell.angle_beta   90.00
_cell.angle_gamma   90.00
#
_symmetry.space_group_name_H-M   'P 1'
#
loop_
_entity.id
_entity.type
_entity.pdbx_description
1 polymer ?
#
loop_
_entity_poly.entity_id
_entity_poly.type
_entity_poly.pdbx_seq_one_letter_code
_entity_poly.pdbx_strand_id
1 'polypeptide(L)' 'MFKQTQLHQEFLDLEHHMRLLDRQLADALQRIRHGSSPDLVEKAKQDERHLLTELDRLMTRMRAIEGQLLQIQKSATRH' A
#
# COMPACT_ATOMS: atom_id res chain seq x y z
N MET A 1 3.06 -20.61 15.86
CA MET A 1 4.17 -20.12 15.00
C MET A 1 3.77 -19.97 13.53
N PHE A 2 3.18 -20.98 12.87
CA PHE A 2 2.81 -20.91 11.43
C PHE A 2 2.01 -19.66 11.02
N LYS A 3 0.96 -19.29 11.76
CA LYS A 3 0.15 -18.08 11.48
C LYS A 3 0.94 -16.77 11.58
N GLN A 4 1.87 -16.66 12.53
CA GLN A 4 2.69 -15.44 12.70
C GLN A 4 3.67 -15.27 11.54
N THR A 5 4.27 -16.37 11.07
CA THR A 5 5.15 -16.38 9.90
C THR A 5 4.38 -16.00 8.63
N GLN A 6 3.18 -16.53 8.44
CA GLN A 6 2.31 -16.16 7.31
C GLN A 6 1.97 -14.67 7.33
N LEU A 7 1.58 -14.12 8.49
CA LEU A 7 1.27 -12.70 8.62
C LEU A 7 2.48 -11.80 8.36
N HIS A 8 3.70 -12.21 8.76
CA HIS A 8 4.92 -11.48 8.42
C HIS A 8 5.20 -11.50 6.92
N GLN A 9 5.05 -12.66 6.27
CA GLN A 9 5.26 -12.75 4.82
C GLN A 9 4.25 -11.86 4.08
N GLU A 10 2.97 -11.93 4.45
CA GLU A 10 1.94 -11.08 3.86
C GLU A 10 2.25 -9.59 4.08
N PHE A 11 2.74 -9.21 5.27
CA PHE A 11 3.14 -7.83 5.53
C PHE A 11 4.29 -7.37 4.62
N LEU A 12 5.32 -8.20 4.44
CA LEU A 12 6.45 -7.90 3.53
C LEU A 12 5.99 -7.76 2.07
N ASP A 13 5.06 -8.61 1.64
CA ASP A 13 4.48 -8.53 0.29
C ASP A 13 3.69 -7.23 0.09
N LEU A 14 2.95 -6.80 1.11
CA LEU A 14 2.24 -5.51 1.12
C LEU A 14 3.20 -4.32 1.10
N GLU A 15 4.31 -4.36 1.85
CA GLU A 15 5.33 -3.31 1.79
C GLU A 15 5.97 -3.21 0.40
N HIS A 16 6.19 -4.35 -0.27
CA HIS A 16 6.68 -4.36 -1.65
C HIS A 16 5.66 -3.71 -2.59
N HIS A 17 4.38 -4.03 -2.44
CA HIS A 17 3.33 -3.45 -3.25
C HIS A 17 3.16 -1.94 -2.99
N MET A 18 3.30 -1.48 -1.74
CA MET A 18 3.29 -0.05 -1.40
C MET A 18 4.37 0.71 -2.17
N ARG A 19 5.60 0.21 -2.20
CA ARG A 19 6.71 0.83 -2.94
C ARG A 19 6.44 0.92 -4.44
N LEU A 20 5.69 -0.03 -5.01
CA LEU A 20 5.29 0.02 -6.41
C LEU A 20 4.26 1.13 -6.65
N LEU A 21 3.23 1.19 -5.81
CA LEU A 21 2.19 2.22 -5.88
C LEU A 21 2.79 3.62 -5.70
N ASP A 22 3.74 3.81 -4.78
CA ASP A 22 4.42 5.08 -4.56
C ASP A 22 5.16 5.56 -5.82
N ARG A 23 5.86 4.65 -6.52
CA ARG A 23 6.55 4.97 -7.78
C ARG A 23 5.56 5.35 -8.88
N GLN A 24 4.47 4.60 -9.00
CA GLN A 24 3.43 4.87 -9.99
C GLN A 24 2.73 6.20 -9.71
N LEU A 25 2.50 6.53 -8.45
CA LEU A 25 1.90 7.80 -8.03
C LEU A 25 2.83 8.97 -8.34
N ALA A 26 4.12 8.83 -8.03
CA ALA A 26 5.12 9.84 -8.37
C ALA A 26 5.17 10.12 -9.88
N ASP A 27 5.09 9.07 -10.71
CA ASP A 27 5.01 9.21 -12.16
C ASP A 27 3.71 9.88 -12.63
N ALA A 28 2.55 9.49 -12.09
CA ALA A 28 1.29 10.15 -12.39
C ALA A 28 1.33 11.65 -12.06
N LEU A 29 1.87 12.02 -10.90
CA LEU A 29 2.04 13.40 -10.47
C LEU A 29 3.00 14.20 -11.38
N GLN A 30 4.08 13.57 -11.86
CA GLN A 30 4.98 14.17 -12.86
C GLN A 30 4.23 14.44 -14.17
N ARG A 31 3.46 13.47 -14.66
CA ARG A 31 2.64 13.59 -15.88
C ARG A 31 1.58 14.68 -15.76
N ILE A 32 0.94 14.83 -14.60
CA ILE A 32 -0.02 15.92 -14.34
C ILE A 32 0.67 17.29 -14.40
N ARG A 33 1.86 17.41 -13.79
CA ARG A 33 2.57 18.68 -13.65
C ARG A 33 3.17 19.18 -14.96
N HIS A 34 3.67 18.26 -15.78
CA HIS A 34 4.47 18.58 -16.97
C HIS A 34 3.83 18.13 -18.30
N GLY A 35 2.66 17.48 -18.26
CA GLY A 35 1.96 17.01 -19.45
C GLY A 35 1.48 18.17 -20.32
N SER A 36 1.80 18.11 -21.62
CA SER A 36 1.40 19.15 -22.59
C SER A 36 0.06 18.87 -23.26
N SER A 37 -0.44 17.63 -23.16
CA SER A 37 -1.73 17.22 -23.74
C SER A 37 -2.81 17.18 -22.65
N PRO A 38 -3.94 17.90 -22.81
CA PRO A 38 -5.05 17.87 -21.86
C PRO A 38 -5.59 16.46 -21.61
N ASP A 39 -5.71 15.63 -22.65
CA ASP A 39 -6.22 14.25 -22.54
C ASP A 39 -5.27 13.37 -21.72
N LEU A 40 -3.95 13.53 -21.93
CA LEU A 40 -2.95 12.78 -21.17
C LEU A 40 -2.89 13.24 -19.70
N VAL A 41 -3.09 14.53 -19.44
CA VAL A 41 -3.18 15.07 -18.08
C VAL A 41 -4.42 14.54 -17.37
N GLU A 42 -5.57 14.50 -18.04
CA GLU A 42 -6.80 13.97 -17.44
C GLU A 42 -6.68 12.47 -17.14
N LYS A 43 -6.08 11.70 -18.05
CA LYS A 43 -5.75 10.30 -17.78
C LYS A 43 -4.83 10.16 -16.56
N ALA A 44 -3.78 10.99 -16.45
CA ALA A 44 -2.87 10.94 -15.31
C ALA A 44 -3.57 11.29 -13.97
N LYS A 45 -4.57 12.18 -13.96
CA LYS A 45 -5.42 12.44 -12.78
C LYS A 45 -6.31 11.25 -12.42
N GLN A 46 -6.82 10.52 -13.41
CA GLN A 46 -7.57 9.29 -13.17
C GLN A 46 -6.67 8.21 -12.57
N ASP A 47 -5.46 8.05 -13.13
CA ASP A 47 -4.43 7.16 -12.60
C ASP A 47 -4.10 7.52 -11.14
N GLU A 48 -3.87 8.80 -10.84
CA GLU A 48 -3.60 9.28 -9.46
C GLU A 48 -4.71 8.87 -8.49
N ARG A 49 -5.98 9.15 -8.83
CA ARG A 49 -7.13 8.79 -7.96
C ARG A 49 -7.23 7.30 -7.73
N HIS A 50 -7.00 6.51 -8.77
CA HIS A 50 -7.01 5.05 -8.66
C HIS A 50 -5.88 4.56 -7.74
N LEU A 51 -4.65 5.05 -7.94
CA LEU A 51 -3.49 4.69 -7.14
C LEU A 51 -3.66 5.06 -5.66
N LEU A 52 -4.22 6.25 -5.37
CA LEU A 52 -4.53 6.66 -3.99
C LEU A 52 -5.59 5.76 -3.34
N THR A 53 -6.58 5.30 -4.11
CA THR A 53 -7.61 4.36 -3.61
C THR A 53 -6.98 3.00 -3.28
N GLU A 54 -6.09 2.50 -4.13
CA GLU A 54 -5.38 1.24 -3.87
C GLU A 54 -4.43 1.37 -2.68
N LEU A 55 -3.75 2.51 -2.52
CA LEU A 55 -2.90 2.78 -1.37
C LEU A 55 -3.70 2.77 -0.06
N ASP A 56 -4.88 3.39 -0.03
CA ASP A 56 -5.76 3.38 1.15
C ASP A 56 -6.19 1.96 1.56
N ARG A 57 -6.58 1.14 0.58
CA ARG A 57 -6.93 -0.28 0.80
C ARG A 57 -5.74 -1.07 1.34
N LEU A 58 -4.57 -0.86 0.75
CA LEU A 58 -3.33 -1.50 1.17
C LEU A 58 -2.97 -1.13 2.61
N MET A 59 -3.02 0.16 2.96
CA MET A 59 -2.75 0.66 4.31
C MET A 59 -3.75 0.10 5.33
N THR A 60 -5.02 -0.03 4.95
CA THR A 60 -6.04 -0.67 5.79
C THR A 60 -5.71 -2.14 6.06
N ARG A 61 -5.24 -2.86 5.03
CA ARG A 61 -4.81 -4.27 5.19
C ARG A 61 -3.57 -4.40 6.07
N MET A 62 -2.55 -3.56 5.86
CA MET A 62 -1.33 -3.56 6.67
C MET A 62 -1.64 -3.34 8.16
N ARG A 63 -2.46 -2.33 8.49
CA ARG A 63 -2.88 -2.07 9.88
C ARG A 63 -3.61 -3.25 10.51
N ALA A 64 -4.45 -3.96 9.74
CA ALA A 64 -5.14 -5.14 10.23
C ALA A 64 -4.17 -6.28 10.58
N ILE A 65 -3.13 -6.48 9.76
CA ILE A 65 -2.08 -7.49 10.00
C ILE A 65 -1.23 -7.10 11.21
N GLU A 66 -0.78 -5.85 11.30
CA GLU A 66 -0.05 -5.34 12.47
C GLU A 66 -0.84 -5.56 13.76
N GLY A 67 -2.15 -5.26 13.74
CA GLY A 67 -3.04 -5.51 14.87
C GLY A 67 -3.07 -6.99 15.29
N GLN A 68 -3.13 -7.90 14.32
CA GLN A 68 -3.07 -9.35 14.60
C GLN A 68 -1.71 -9.78 15.15
N LEU A 69 -0.60 -9.28 14.60
CA LEU A 69 0.74 -9.56 15.08
C LEU A 69 0.95 -9.08 16.52
N LEU A 70 0.47 -7.88 16.85
CA LEU A 70 0.50 -7.33 18.21
C LEU A 70 -0.31 -8.17 19.21
N GLN A 71 -1.48 -8.69 18.80
CA GLN A 71 -2.27 -9.59 19.63
C GLN A 71 -1.52 -10.91 19.92
N ILE A 72 -0.89 -11.49 18.89
CA ILE A 72 -0.09 -12.71 19.04
C ILE A 72 1.07 -12.48 20.02
N GLN A 73 1.81 -11.38 19.87
CA GLN A 73 2.91 -11.03 20.79
C GLN A 73 2.43 -10.90 22.24
N LYS A 74 1.33 -10.16 22.48
CA LYS A 74 0.76 -10.00 23.83
C LYS A 74 0.34 -11.33 24.45
N SER A 75 -0.19 -12.25 23.66
CA SER A 75 -0.55 -13.59 24.14
C SER A 75 0.67 -14.43 24.49
N ALA A 76 1.78 -14.28 23.76
CA ALA A 76 3.02 -15.01 24.03
C ALA A 76 3.75 -14.56 25.31
N THR A 77 3.62 -13.28 25.70
CA THR A 77 4.28 -12.74 26.91
C THR A 77 3.46 -12.91 28.19
N ARG A 78 2.22 -13.39 28.11
CA ARG A 78 1.34 -13.64 29.27
C ARG A 78 1.43 -15.08 29.82
N HIS A 79 2.28 -15.91 29.23
CA HIS A 79 2.61 -17.27 29.66
C HIS A 79 4.01 -17.31 30.26
#